data_AF-A0A357T4R1-F1
#
_entry.id   AF-A0A357T4R1-F1
#
_cell.length_a   1.000
_cell.length_b   1.000
_cell.length_c   1.000
_cell.angle_alpha   90.00
_cell.angle_beta   90.00
_cell.angle_gamma   90.00
#
_symmetry.space_group_name_H-M   'P 1'
#
loop_
_entity.id
_entity.type
_entity.pdbx_description
1 polymer ?
#
loop_
_entity_poly.entity_id
_entity_poly.type
_entity_poly.pdbx_seq_one_letter_code
_entity_poly.pdbx_strand_id
1 'polypeptide(L)'
;MRLEDLRPASGSKVTRKRVGRGIGSGLGKTSGKGHKGQKARSGGGKGPAFEGGQTPLQRRLPKRGFKNFNRKIWVEINVDRLNGFADGTEVTPELLVTNGLIKKTDDGVKVLGRGKLDKKLVVKAHAFSGSATTKIESAGGKAEVI
;
A
#
# COMPACT_ATOMS: atom_id res chain seq x y z
N MET A 1 -3.25 36.10 -8.90
CA MET A 1 -1.90 35.81 -9.42
C MET A 1 -1.94 36.09 -10.91
N ARG A 2 -1.14 37.03 -11.41
CA ARG A 2 -1.04 37.29 -12.86
C ARG A 2 0.03 36.37 -13.45
N LEU A 3 0.10 36.25 -14.78
CA LEU A 3 1.05 35.34 -15.44
C LEU A 3 2.51 35.67 -15.09
N GLU A 4 2.81 36.96 -14.92
CA GLU A 4 4.12 37.49 -14.53
C GLU A 4 4.51 37.19 -13.06
N ASP A 5 3.53 36.88 -12.21
CA ASP A 5 3.73 36.69 -10.77
C ASP A 5 3.78 35.20 -10.38
N LEU A 6 3.79 34.28 -11.37
CA LEU A 6 3.79 32.84 -11.15
C LEU A 6 5.08 32.38 -10.46
N ARG A 7 4.95 31.95 -9.20
CA ARG A 7 6.03 31.36 -8.41
C ARG A 7 5.63 29.97 -7.95
N PRO A 8 6.50 28.95 -8.11
CA PRO A 8 6.22 27.63 -7.57
C PRO A 8 6.26 27.69 -6.03
N ALA A 9 5.56 26.75 -5.39
CA ALA A 9 5.69 26.57 -3.94
C ALA A 9 7.16 26.25 -3.59
N SER A 10 7.63 26.77 -2.45
CA SER A 10 9.00 26.53 -1.99
C SER A 10 9.29 25.02 -1.94
N GLY A 11 10.43 24.59 -2.49
CA GLY A 11 10.84 23.18 -2.53
C GLY A 11 10.14 22.29 -3.57
N SER A 12 9.09 22.76 -4.25
CA SER A 12 8.37 21.97 -5.28
C SER A 12 9.16 21.77 -6.58
N LYS A 13 10.20 22.58 -6.81
CA LYS A 13 11.09 22.50 -7.98
C LYS A 13 12.54 22.38 -7.54
N VAL A 14 13.20 21.33 -8.03
CA VAL A 14 14.63 21.11 -7.84
C VAL A 14 15.31 21.15 -9.20
N THR A 15 16.46 21.82 -9.29
CA THR A 15 17.24 21.87 -10.53
C THR A 15 17.84 20.51 -10.84
N ARG A 16 17.63 20.01 -12.06
CA ARG A 16 18.19 18.73 -12.49
C ARG A 16 19.72 18.74 -12.48
N LYS A 17 20.32 17.62 -12.09
CA LYS A 17 21.77 17.41 -12.17
C LYS A 17 22.19 17.33 -13.65
N ARG A 18 23.05 18.25 -14.10
CA ARG A 18 23.61 18.25 -15.46
C ARG A 18 25.04 17.73 -15.43
N VAL A 19 25.24 16.48 -15.88
CA VAL A 19 26.56 15.84 -15.90
C VAL A 19 27.37 16.23 -17.15
N GLY A 20 28.71 16.20 -17.05
CA GLY A 20 29.60 16.48 -18.18
C GLY A 20 29.55 17.93 -18.67
N ARG A 21 29.44 18.90 -17.76
CA ARG A 21 29.38 20.34 -18.08
C ARG A 21 30.45 21.13 -17.29
N GLY A 22 31.71 20.92 -17.65
CA GLY A 22 32.86 21.63 -17.06
C GLY A 22 33.28 21.14 -15.67
N ILE A 23 34.48 21.53 -15.25
CA ILE A 23 35.11 21.09 -13.99
C ILE A 23 34.41 21.69 -12.77
N GLY A 24 34.00 22.97 -12.82
CA GLY A 24 33.33 23.65 -11.71
C GLY A 24 31.99 23.03 -11.28
N SER A 25 31.39 22.16 -12.10
CA SER A 25 30.19 21.39 -11.72
C SER A 25 30.46 20.24 -10.75
N GLY A 26 31.73 19.84 -10.55
CA GLY A 26 32.11 18.61 -9.82
C GLY A 26 31.72 17.31 -10.54
N LEU A 27 31.06 17.40 -11.69
CA LEU A 27 30.54 16.28 -12.49
C LEU A 27 31.08 16.33 -13.92
N GLY A 28 32.16 17.08 -14.13
CA GLY A 28 32.90 17.11 -15.39
C GLY A 28 33.66 15.79 -15.64
N LYS A 29 34.32 15.71 -16.81
CA LYS A 29 35.21 14.62 -17.23
C LYS A 29 34.55 13.22 -17.21
N THR A 30 34.51 12.55 -16.06
CA THR A 30 33.97 11.19 -15.90
C THR A 30 32.46 11.15 -15.66
N SER A 31 31.80 12.30 -15.51
CA SER A 31 30.35 12.38 -15.28
C SER A 31 29.88 11.58 -14.06
N GLY A 32 30.74 11.43 -13.04
CA GLY A 32 30.47 10.66 -11.82
C GLY A 32 30.57 9.14 -11.97
N LYS A 33 31.05 8.62 -13.11
CA LYS A 33 31.19 7.17 -13.37
C LYS A 33 32.55 6.58 -12.98
N GLY A 34 33.50 7.39 -12.52
CA GLY A 34 34.89 6.97 -12.28
C GLY A 34 35.67 6.69 -13.57
N HIS A 35 36.78 5.95 -13.48
CA HIS A 35 37.67 5.65 -14.60
C HIS A 35 37.55 4.20 -15.09
N LYS A 36 37.42 4.02 -16.42
CA LYS A 36 37.42 2.72 -17.11
C LYS A 36 36.38 1.72 -16.51
N GLY A 37 36.50 0.44 -16.86
CA GLY A 37 35.59 -0.61 -16.37
C GLY A 37 34.25 -0.67 -17.10
N GLN A 38 33.54 -1.78 -16.93
CA GLN A 38 32.29 -2.06 -17.65
C GLN A 38 31.19 -1.02 -17.34
N LYS A 39 31.07 -0.57 -16.08
CA LYS A 39 30.04 0.40 -15.65
C LYS A 39 30.25 1.82 -16.21
N ALA A 40 31.47 2.17 -16.64
CA ALA A 40 31.75 3.48 -17.23
C ALA A 40 31.43 3.57 -18.73
N ARG A 41 31.28 2.43 -19.42
CA ARG A 41 30.97 2.39 -20.87
C ARG A 41 29.49 2.70 -21.15
N SER A 42 29.19 3.12 -22.38
CA SER A 42 27.80 3.30 -22.83
C SER A 42 27.09 1.95 -22.86
N GLY A 43 25.83 1.89 -22.41
CA GLY A 43 25.09 0.63 -22.22
C GLY A 43 25.72 -0.33 -21.20
N GLY A 44 26.71 0.14 -20.44
CA GLY A 44 27.46 -0.67 -19.50
C GLY A 44 26.65 -1.06 -18.27
N GLY A 45 27.01 -2.20 -17.68
CA GLY A 45 26.31 -2.79 -16.54
C GLY A 45 26.04 -4.27 -16.76
N LYS A 46 25.62 -4.96 -15.70
CA LYS A 46 25.08 -6.32 -15.76
C LYS A 46 23.65 -6.26 -15.23
N GLY A 47 22.85 -7.27 -15.56
CA GLY A 47 21.48 -7.38 -15.03
C GLY A 47 21.49 -7.38 -13.50
N PRO A 48 20.40 -6.93 -12.86
CA PRO A 48 20.35 -6.72 -11.40
C PRO A 48 20.63 -8.00 -10.60
N ALA A 49 20.37 -9.17 -11.17
CA ALA A 49 20.58 -10.46 -10.52
C ALA A 49 21.96 -11.10 -10.78
N PHE A 50 22.89 -10.42 -11.49
CA PHE A 50 24.19 -11.02 -11.84
C PHE A 50 25.21 -10.86 -10.70
N GLU A 51 25.69 -11.98 -10.14
CA GLU A 51 26.63 -12.04 -9.02
C GLU A 51 28.08 -12.39 -9.46
N GLY A 52 28.53 -11.86 -10.61
CA GLY A 52 29.94 -11.99 -11.01
C GLY A 52 30.37 -13.35 -11.56
N GLY A 53 29.43 -14.25 -11.84
CA GLY A 53 29.69 -15.62 -12.31
C GLY A 53 29.21 -16.70 -11.32
N GLN A 54 28.93 -16.31 -10.08
CA GLN A 54 28.28 -17.18 -9.11
C GLN A 54 26.80 -17.44 -9.50
N THR A 55 26.26 -18.59 -9.11
CA THR A 55 24.83 -18.88 -9.26
C THR A 55 24.01 -17.85 -8.47
N PRO A 56 23.10 -17.07 -9.08
CA PRO A 56 22.37 -16.02 -8.35
C PRO A 56 21.51 -16.55 -7.21
N LEU A 57 21.30 -15.75 -6.15
CA LEU A 57 20.50 -16.12 -4.98
C LEU A 57 19.12 -16.69 -5.34
N GLN A 58 18.43 -16.07 -6.30
CA GLN A 58 17.11 -16.51 -6.79
C GLN A 58 17.11 -17.92 -7.42
N ARG A 59 18.29 -18.45 -7.79
CA ARG A 59 18.47 -19.83 -8.31
C ARG A 59 18.97 -20.79 -7.24
N ARG A 60 19.61 -20.30 -6.17
CA ARG A 60 20.07 -21.13 -5.04
C ARG A 60 18.91 -21.55 -4.14
N LEU A 61 17.93 -20.68 -3.97
CA LEU A 61 16.76 -20.95 -3.15
C LEU A 61 15.75 -21.84 -3.91
N PRO A 62 15.19 -22.87 -3.25
CA PRO A 62 14.17 -23.71 -3.89
C PRO A 62 12.88 -22.92 -4.10
N LYS A 63 12.17 -23.20 -5.19
CA LYS A 63 10.79 -22.74 -5.38
C LYS A 63 9.90 -23.49 -4.38
N ARG A 64 9.05 -22.77 -3.65
CA ARG A 64 8.16 -23.35 -2.65
C ARG A 64 6.74 -22.77 -2.76
N GLY A 65 5.75 -23.63 -2.59
CA GLY A 65 4.33 -23.27 -2.59
C GLY A 65 3.70 -23.26 -3.99
N PHE A 66 2.41 -22.96 -4.03
CA PHE A 66 1.61 -22.82 -5.24
C PHE A 66 0.62 -21.66 -5.08
N LYS A 67 0.10 -21.13 -6.18
CA LYS A 67 -0.95 -20.09 -6.15
C LYS A 67 -2.31 -20.76 -6.24
N ASN A 68 -3.11 -20.66 -5.18
CA ASN A 68 -4.52 -21.07 -5.22
C ASN A 68 -5.32 -20.06 -6.09
N PHE A 69 -5.94 -20.54 -7.16
CA PHE A 69 -6.75 -19.72 -8.07
C PHE A 69 -8.08 -19.30 -7.44
N ASN A 70 -8.68 -20.14 -6.60
CA ASN A 70 -9.97 -19.91 -5.94
C ASN A 70 -9.81 -19.30 -4.55
N ARG A 71 -8.71 -18.59 -4.28
CA ARG A 71 -8.51 -17.94 -2.98
C ARG A 71 -9.48 -16.76 -2.85
N LYS A 72 -10.42 -16.87 -1.91
CA LYS A 72 -11.29 -15.75 -1.53
C LYS A 72 -10.47 -14.61 -0.92
N ILE A 73 -10.64 -13.41 -1.44
CA ILE A 73 -10.04 -12.16 -0.96
C ILE A 73 -11.13 -11.37 -0.25
N TRP A 74 -11.07 -11.39 1.07
CA TRP A 74 -11.97 -10.63 1.92
C TRP A 74 -11.48 -9.20 2.08
N VAL A 75 -12.43 -8.27 2.11
CA VAL A 75 -12.18 -6.90 2.53
C VAL A 75 -12.29 -6.82 4.04
N GLU A 76 -11.18 -6.54 4.69
CA GLU A 76 -11.11 -6.52 6.14
C GLU A 76 -11.44 -5.12 6.69
N ILE A 77 -12.39 -5.06 7.62
CA ILE A 77 -12.69 -3.88 8.42
C ILE A 77 -12.53 -4.20 9.90
N ASN A 78 -12.02 -3.23 10.67
CA ASN A 78 -11.93 -3.36 12.12
C ASN A 78 -13.08 -2.64 12.82
N VAL A 79 -13.44 -3.09 14.01
CA VAL A 79 -14.54 -2.52 14.80
C VAL A 79 -14.31 -1.05 15.18
N ASP A 80 -13.06 -0.60 15.30
CA ASP A 80 -12.71 0.82 15.56
C ASP A 80 -13.27 1.78 14.50
N ARG A 81 -13.27 1.37 13.23
CA ARG A 81 -13.75 2.18 12.10
C ARG A 81 -15.27 2.32 12.08
N LEU A 82 -15.99 1.47 12.83
CA LEU A 82 -17.44 1.51 12.89
C LEU A 82 -17.97 2.60 13.85
N ASN A 83 -17.11 3.18 14.70
CA ASN A 83 -17.50 4.27 15.60
C ASN A 83 -17.92 5.56 14.90
N GLY A 84 -17.66 5.69 13.58
CA GLY A 84 -18.17 6.82 12.78
C GLY A 84 -19.68 6.77 12.52
N PHE A 85 -20.34 5.64 12.79
CA PHE A 85 -21.78 5.49 12.62
C PHE A 85 -22.56 5.91 13.87
N ALA A 86 -23.82 6.32 13.66
CA ALA A 86 -24.74 6.62 14.74
C ALA A 86 -25.17 5.35 15.49
N ASP A 87 -25.63 5.49 16.72
CA ASP A 87 -26.18 4.36 17.48
C ASP A 87 -27.46 3.83 16.83
N GLY A 88 -27.58 2.52 16.74
CA GLY A 88 -28.70 1.81 16.10
C GLY A 88 -28.59 1.65 14.59
N THR A 89 -27.54 2.18 13.95
CA THR A 89 -27.39 2.10 12.49
C THR A 89 -27.14 0.66 12.03
N GLU A 90 -27.80 0.28 10.93
CA GLU A 90 -27.55 -0.96 10.24
C GLU A 90 -26.37 -0.82 9.28
N VAL A 91 -25.26 -1.47 9.59
CA VAL A 91 -24.02 -1.42 8.81
C VAL A 91 -24.02 -2.55 7.80
N THR A 92 -24.36 -2.23 6.54
CA THR A 92 -24.30 -3.16 5.40
C THR A 92 -23.04 -2.93 4.55
N PRO A 93 -22.62 -3.90 3.72
CA PRO A 93 -21.48 -3.72 2.83
C PRO A 93 -21.64 -2.52 1.87
N GLU A 94 -22.85 -2.25 1.39
CA GLU A 94 -23.16 -1.11 0.53
C GLU A 94 -23.01 0.23 1.26
N LEU A 95 -23.43 0.28 2.52
CA LEU A 95 -23.30 1.45 3.37
C LEU A 95 -21.83 1.73 3.70
N LEU A 96 -21.01 0.68 3.88
CA LEU A 96 -19.56 0.81 4.06
C LEU A 96 -18.86 1.39 2.82
N VAL A 97 -19.33 1.05 1.62
CA VAL A 97 -18.82 1.61 0.37
C VAL A 97 -19.23 3.07 0.20
N THR A 98 -20.52 3.38 0.46
CA THR A 98 -21.06 4.75 0.33
C THR A 98 -20.37 5.73 1.29
N ASN A 99 -20.04 5.29 2.50
CA ASN A 99 -19.29 6.07 3.48
C ASN A 99 -17.77 6.09 3.24
N GLY A 100 -17.27 5.43 2.19
CA GLY A 100 -15.86 5.40 1.84
C GLY A 100 -14.96 4.61 2.80
N LEU A 101 -15.54 3.83 3.72
CA LEU A 101 -14.78 2.96 4.63
C LEU A 101 -14.18 1.76 3.89
N ILE A 102 -14.86 1.32 2.83
CA ILE A 102 -14.42 0.33 1.86
C ILE A 102 -14.52 0.93 0.45
N LYS A 103 -13.60 0.57 -0.45
CA LYS A 103 -13.65 1.01 -1.86
C LYS A 103 -14.49 0.10 -2.75
N LYS A 104 -14.47 -1.21 -2.49
CA LYS A 104 -15.13 -2.27 -3.25
C LYS A 104 -15.31 -3.48 -2.35
N THR A 105 -16.27 -4.35 -2.65
CA THR A 105 -16.64 -5.46 -1.78
C THR A 105 -15.86 -6.76 -2.03
N ASP A 106 -14.94 -6.80 -3.02
CA ASP A 106 -14.20 -8.00 -3.48
C ASP A 106 -15.04 -9.31 -3.36
N ASP A 107 -14.55 -10.35 -2.70
CA ASP A 107 -15.31 -11.60 -2.47
C ASP A 107 -16.17 -11.56 -1.19
N GLY A 108 -16.26 -10.40 -0.54
CA GLY A 108 -17.07 -10.13 0.65
C GLY A 108 -16.32 -9.32 1.72
N VAL A 109 -17.05 -8.91 2.75
CA VAL A 109 -16.52 -8.11 3.87
C VAL A 109 -16.33 -8.98 5.10
N LYS A 110 -15.15 -8.91 5.71
CA LYS A 110 -14.82 -9.55 6.98
C LYS A 110 -14.57 -8.52 8.08
N VAL A 111 -15.27 -8.64 9.19
CA VAL A 111 -15.11 -7.75 10.35
C VAL A 111 -14.14 -8.35 11.37
N LEU A 112 -13.18 -7.55 11.81
CA LEU A 112 -12.07 -7.92 12.69
C LEU A 112 -12.12 -7.13 14.01
N GLY A 113 -11.68 -7.77 15.09
CA GLY A 113 -11.83 -7.24 16.45
C GLY A 113 -10.77 -6.26 16.93
N ARG A 114 -10.06 -5.51 16.06
CA ARG A 114 -9.08 -4.51 16.53
C ARG A 114 -9.77 -3.23 17.00
N GLY A 115 -9.33 -2.70 18.14
CA GLY A 115 -9.85 -1.46 18.73
C GLY A 115 -11.07 -1.66 19.64
N LYS A 116 -11.74 -0.56 19.99
CA LYS A 116 -12.95 -0.51 20.82
C LYS A 116 -14.14 -0.08 19.98
N LEU A 117 -15.31 -0.63 20.29
CA LEU A 117 -16.59 -0.25 19.70
C LEU A 117 -17.46 0.25 20.84
N ASP A 118 -17.77 1.53 20.82
CA ASP A 118 -18.57 2.18 21.86
C ASP A 118 -20.03 2.36 21.42
N LYS A 119 -20.31 2.02 20.15
CA LYS A 119 -21.59 2.23 19.48
C LYS A 119 -22.38 0.93 19.38
N LYS A 120 -23.69 1.03 19.61
CA LYS A 120 -24.62 -0.08 19.45
C LYS A 120 -25.00 -0.19 17.98
N LEU A 121 -24.38 -1.11 17.23
CA LEU A 121 -24.60 -1.27 15.79
C LEU A 121 -25.14 -2.66 15.44
N VAL A 122 -25.94 -2.72 14.38
CA VAL A 122 -26.31 -3.98 13.72
C VAL A 122 -25.40 -4.15 12.52
N VAL A 123 -24.40 -5.01 12.61
CA VAL A 123 -23.39 -5.18 11.57
C VAL A 123 -23.71 -6.41 10.74
N LYS A 124 -23.98 -6.21 9.45
CA LYS A 124 -24.20 -7.26 8.46
C LYS A 124 -22.97 -7.42 7.58
N ALA A 125 -22.30 -8.57 7.66
CA ALA A 125 -21.09 -8.85 6.89
C ALA A 125 -20.97 -10.33 6.54
N HIS A 126 -20.04 -10.70 5.66
CA HIS A 126 -19.93 -12.08 5.17
C HIS A 126 -19.11 -12.97 6.11
N ALA A 127 -18.27 -12.36 6.95
CA ALA A 127 -17.48 -13.08 7.96
C ALA A 127 -17.14 -12.17 9.15
N PHE A 128 -16.98 -12.77 10.33
CA PHE A 128 -16.54 -12.09 11.55
C PHE A 128 -15.38 -12.87 12.19
N SER A 129 -14.44 -12.17 12.82
CA SER A 129 -13.53 -12.81 13.78
C SER A 129 -14.26 -13.03 15.10
N GLY A 130 -13.93 -14.10 15.84
CA GLY A 130 -14.56 -14.35 17.15
C GLY A 130 -14.45 -13.15 18.10
N SER A 131 -13.29 -12.48 18.11
CA SER A 131 -13.07 -11.24 18.87
C SER A 131 -13.92 -10.05 18.42
N ALA A 132 -14.34 -10.00 17.16
CA ALA A 132 -15.22 -8.94 16.65
C ALA A 132 -16.64 -9.18 17.14
N THR A 133 -17.15 -10.41 17.03
CA THR A 133 -18.46 -10.81 17.52
C THR A 133 -18.63 -10.46 18.99
N THR A 134 -17.69 -10.89 19.84
CA THR A 134 -17.73 -10.58 21.28
C THR A 134 -17.76 -9.09 21.56
N LYS A 135 -17.01 -8.27 20.81
CA LYS A 135 -16.98 -6.81 21.01
C LYS A 135 -18.27 -6.13 20.55
N ILE A 136 -18.85 -6.60 19.45
CA ILE A 136 -20.14 -6.09 18.93
C ILE A 136 -21.25 -6.41 19.92
N GLU A 137 -21.30 -7.64 20.43
CA GLU A 137 -22.28 -8.06 21.43
C GLU A 137 -22.07 -7.35 22.78
N SER A 138 -20.81 -7.14 23.20
CA SER A 138 -20.48 -6.40 24.43
C SER A 138 -20.93 -4.93 24.36
N ALA A 139 -20.92 -4.33 23.17
CA ALA A 139 -21.47 -2.99 22.93
C ALA A 139 -23.01 -2.98 22.80
N GLY A 140 -23.67 -4.13 23.01
CA GLY A 140 -25.11 -4.29 22.89
C GLY A 140 -25.61 -4.34 21.44
N GLY A 141 -24.72 -4.47 20.47
CA GLY A 141 -25.02 -4.60 19.04
C GLY A 141 -25.32 -6.03 18.62
N LYS A 142 -25.52 -6.24 17.32
CA LYS A 142 -25.79 -7.56 16.72
C LYS A 142 -24.89 -7.79 15.51
N ALA A 143 -24.24 -8.95 15.44
CA ALA A 143 -23.45 -9.37 14.28
C ALA A 143 -24.27 -10.40 13.47
N GLU A 144 -24.59 -10.07 12.22
CA GLU A 144 -25.35 -10.94 11.31
C GLU A 144 -24.50 -11.32 10.09
N VAL A 145 -24.50 -12.61 9.76
CA VAL A 145 -23.78 -13.15 8.61
C VAL A 145 -24.71 -13.18 7.40
N ILE A 146 -24.29 -12.56 6.28
CA ILE A 146 -24.94 -12.64 4.96
C ILE A 146 -24.15 -13.58 4.06
#